data_AF-A0A660S720-F1
#
_entry.id   AF-A0A660S720-F1
#
_cell.length_a   1.000
_cell.length_b   1.000
_cell.length_c   1.000
_cell.angle_alpha   90.00
_cell.angle_beta   90.00
_cell.angle_gamma   90.00
#
_symmetry.space_group_name_H-M   'P 1'
#
loop_
_entity.id
_entity.type
_entity.pdbx_description
1 polymer ?
#
loop_
_entity_poly.entity_id
_entity_poly.type
_entity_poly.pdbx_seq_one_letter_code
_entity_poly.pdbx_strand_id
1 'polypeptide(L)'
;KGDDPKVVYDLNEIIFQCFLNNGDVPILTLDYFRKRAKETFMFSPEFKIYKNNQEYLEIDIASIRDGKIIIGECKKTNENWDEFLGKKNRFSEILEIIQPDIVVFSTLDKQRPHEANNGLAKFINEIQEKHNDIEFINLNREDLLGGT
;
A
#
# COMPACT_ATOMS: atom_id res chain seq x y z
N LYS A 1 24.20 16.37 -32.27
CA LYS A 1 23.26 15.66 -31.37
C LYS A 1 24.13 15.13 -30.25
N GLY A 2 24.10 15.78 -29.08
CA GLY A 2 24.90 15.35 -27.94
C GLY A 2 24.31 14.07 -27.37
N ASP A 3 25.16 13.16 -26.94
CA ASP A 3 24.76 11.95 -26.23
C ASP A 3 23.94 12.37 -25.01
N ASP A 4 22.67 11.96 -24.95
CA ASP A 4 21.88 12.09 -23.74
C ASP A 4 22.67 11.38 -22.62
N PRO A 5 22.93 12.04 -21.47
CA PRO A 5 23.75 11.47 -20.43
C PRO A 5 23.17 10.12 -20.00
N LYS A 6 24.00 9.09 -19.86
CA LYS A 6 23.62 7.72 -19.49
C LYS A 6 22.59 7.65 -18.35
N VAL A 7 22.68 8.58 -17.41
CA VAL A 7 21.75 8.80 -16.28
C VAL A 7 20.28 8.96 -16.71
N VAL A 8 20.00 9.61 -17.84
CA VAL A 8 18.64 9.81 -18.36
C VAL A 8 18.04 8.49 -18.86
N TYR A 9 18.83 7.65 -19.52
CA TYR A 9 18.39 6.31 -19.92
C TYR A 9 18.18 5.40 -18.71
N ASP A 10 19.10 5.45 -17.74
CA ASP A 10 19.00 4.67 -16.51
C ASP A 10 17.73 5.06 -15.72
N LEU A 11 17.37 6.36 -15.66
CA LEU A 11 16.15 6.82 -15.02
C LEU A 11 14.88 6.35 -15.76
N ASN A 12 14.86 6.47 -17.10
CA ASN A 12 13.72 5.99 -17.89
C ASN A 12 13.49 4.49 -17.70
N GLU A 13 14.57 3.70 -17.65
CA GLU A 13 14.50 2.27 -17.39
C GLU A 13 13.97 1.98 -15.97
N ILE A 14 14.43 2.71 -14.95
CA ILE A 14 13.92 2.56 -13.57
C ILE A 14 12.41 2.84 -13.51
N ILE A 15 11.95 3.92 -14.14
CA ILE A 15 10.52 4.27 -14.18
C ILE A 15 9.74 3.21 -14.95
N PHE A 16 10.28 2.75 -16.08
CA PHE A 16 9.67 1.71 -16.89
C PHE A 16 9.53 0.38 -16.11
N GLN A 17 10.58 -0.05 -15.43
CA GLN A 17 10.55 -1.24 -14.56
C GLN A 17 9.60 -1.06 -13.39
N CYS A 18 9.54 0.13 -12.78
CA CYS A 18 8.57 0.43 -11.73
C CYS A 18 7.13 0.24 -12.24
N PHE A 19 6.81 0.76 -13.43
CA PHE A 19 5.48 0.61 -14.01
C PHE A 19 5.14 -0.84 -14.39
N LEU A 20 6.11 -1.58 -14.96
CA LEU A 20 5.93 -2.99 -15.32
C LEU A 20 5.72 -3.89 -14.10
N ASN A 21 6.38 -3.58 -12.98
CA ASN A 21 6.33 -4.37 -11.75
C ASN A 21 5.32 -3.82 -10.72
N ASN A 22 4.31 -3.08 -11.18
CA ASN A 22 3.21 -2.55 -10.35
C ASN A 22 3.64 -1.60 -9.21
N GLY A 23 4.83 -1.00 -9.30
CA GLY A 23 5.31 0.00 -8.34
C GLY A 23 4.59 1.35 -8.45
N ASP A 24 3.75 1.53 -9.46
CA ASP A 24 2.90 2.71 -9.62
C ASP A 24 1.85 2.82 -8.50
N VAL A 25 1.23 1.72 -8.08
CA VAL A 25 0.17 1.74 -7.04
C VAL A 25 0.71 2.17 -5.67
N PRO A 26 1.83 1.61 -5.15
CA PRO A 26 2.41 2.08 -3.90
C PRO A 26 2.85 3.54 -3.95
N ILE A 27 3.48 3.98 -5.05
CA ILE A 27 3.91 5.39 -5.21
C ILE A 27 2.71 6.34 -5.15
N LEU A 28 1.63 6.03 -5.87
CA LEU A 28 0.42 6.86 -5.86
C LEU A 28 -0.26 6.86 -4.48
N THR A 29 -0.24 5.72 -3.78
CA THR A 29 -0.77 5.61 -2.41
C THR A 29 0.04 6.47 -1.44
N LEU A 30 1.38 6.44 -1.52
CA LEU A 30 2.24 7.30 -0.72
C LEU A 30 2.00 8.79 -1.05
N ASP A 31 1.85 9.15 -2.33
CA ASP A 31 1.53 10.52 -2.73
C ASP A 31 0.15 10.97 -2.22
N TYR A 32 -0.86 10.08 -2.19
CA TYR A 32 -2.17 10.35 -1.60
C TYR A 32 -2.04 10.80 -0.14
N PHE A 33 -1.21 10.13 0.66
CA PHE A 33 -0.98 10.49 2.06
C PHE A 33 -0.09 11.72 2.20
N ARG A 34 0.98 11.82 1.40
CA ARG A 34 1.90 12.98 1.39
C ARG A 34 1.17 14.29 1.11
N LYS A 35 0.27 14.32 0.12
CA LYS A 35 -0.55 15.51 -0.21
C LYS A 35 -1.49 15.93 0.92
N ARG A 36 -1.78 15.02 1.85
CA ARG A 36 -2.66 15.24 3.00
C ARG A 36 -1.88 15.45 4.30
N ALA A 37 -0.55 15.42 4.26
CA ALA A 37 0.30 15.74 5.40
C ALA A 37 0.32 17.25 5.63
N LYS A 38 0.23 17.68 6.89
CA LYS A 38 0.34 19.09 7.26
C LYS A 38 1.77 19.48 7.57
N GLU A 39 2.50 18.61 8.25
CA GLU A 39 3.83 18.88 8.78
C GLU A 39 4.84 17.86 8.28
N THR A 40 4.56 16.56 8.43
CA THR A 40 5.56 15.51 8.20
C THR A 40 5.00 14.32 7.45
N PHE A 41 5.81 13.81 6.52
CA PHE A 41 5.56 12.55 5.84
C PHE A 41 6.88 11.80 5.68
N MET A 42 6.93 10.58 6.22
CA MET A 42 8.06 9.66 6.10
C MET A 42 7.55 8.32 5.56
N PHE A 43 8.36 7.64 4.76
CA PHE A 43 8.00 6.32 4.23
C PHE A 43 9.24 5.42 4.13
N SER A 44 9.01 4.11 4.15
CA SER A 44 10.01 3.10 3.80
C SER A 44 9.71 2.55 2.41
N PRO A 45 10.67 2.57 1.45
CA PRO A 45 10.47 2.00 0.11
C PRO A 45 10.24 0.48 0.09
N GLU A 46 10.77 -0.22 1.09
CA GLU A 46 10.64 -1.67 1.29
C GLU A 46 10.45 -1.89 2.80
N PHE A 47 9.43 -2.65 3.21
CA PHE A 47 9.16 -2.91 4.61
C PHE A 47 8.95 -4.40 4.87
N LYS A 48 10.07 -5.07 5.15
CA LYS A 48 10.14 -6.50 5.43
C LYS A 48 10.16 -6.75 6.93
N ILE A 49 9.28 -7.65 7.35
CA ILE A 49 9.19 -8.10 8.73
C ILE A 49 9.79 -9.50 8.81
N TYR A 50 10.71 -9.67 9.74
CA TYR A 50 11.39 -10.94 9.98
C TYR A 50 10.90 -11.57 11.29
N LYS A 51 10.64 -12.88 11.27
CA LYS A 51 10.32 -13.69 12.45
C LYS A 51 11.29 -14.86 12.48
N ASN A 52 12.05 -15.02 13.58
CA ASN A 52 13.08 -16.05 13.70
C ASN A 52 14.13 -16.03 12.57
N ASN A 53 14.60 -14.84 12.19
CA ASN A 53 15.55 -14.60 11.09
C ASN A 53 15.08 -15.07 9.69
N GLN A 54 13.78 -15.30 9.52
CA GLN A 54 13.17 -15.58 8.22
C GLN A 54 12.19 -14.46 7.86
N GLU A 55 12.15 -14.10 6.57
CA GLU A 55 11.16 -13.15 6.07
C GLU A 55 9.76 -13.73 6.32
N TYR A 56 8.96 -12.96 7.04
CA TYR A 56 7.65 -13.38 7.51
C TYR A 56 6.53 -12.75 6.68
N LEU A 57 6.66 -11.44 6.44
CA LEU A 57 5.73 -10.64 5.68
C LEU A 57 6.46 -9.42 5.10
N GLU A 58 6.14 -9.09 3.85
CA GLU A 58 6.45 -7.81 3.25
C GLU A 58 5.17 -6.97 3.18
N ILE A 59 5.30 -5.68 3.49
CA ILE A 59 4.23 -4.70 3.46
C ILE A 59 4.56 -3.66 2.38
N ASP A 60 3.62 -3.45 1.47
CA ASP A 60 3.79 -2.52 0.34
C ASP A 60 3.84 -1.06 0.80
N ILE A 61 3.04 -0.71 1.81
CA ILE A 61 2.99 0.64 2.39
C ILE A 61 3.46 0.59 3.84
N ALA A 62 4.52 1.33 4.16
CA ALA A 62 4.90 1.65 5.52
C ALA A 62 5.28 3.13 5.58
N SER A 63 4.45 3.93 6.24
CA SER A 63 4.66 5.38 6.32
C SER A 63 4.17 5.98 7.63
N ILE A 64 4.66 7.18 7.92
CA ILE A 64 4.21 8.01 9.04
C ILE A 64 3.74 9.34 8.45
N ARG A 65 2.51 9.73 8.77
CA ARG A 65 1.93 11.03 8.41
C ARG A 65 1.49 11.76 9.66
N ASP A 66 2.13 12.89 9.96
CA ASP A 66 1.77 13.75 11.10
C ASP A 66 1.63 12.96 12.42
N GLY A 67 2.56 12.03 12.66
CA GLY A 67 2.56 11.16 13.84
C GLY A 67 1.68 9.91 13.75
N LYS A 68 0.88 9.74 12.70
CA LYS A 68 0.08 8.53 12.47
C LYS A 68 0.84 7.47 11.68
N ILE A 69 0.87 6.24 12.18
CA ILE A 69 1.44 5.07 11.53
C ILE A 69 0.44 4.53 10.50
N ILE A 70 0.90 4.37 9.27
CA ILE A 70 0.13 3.84 8.15
C ILE A 70 0.82 2.60 7.62
N ILE A 71 0.11 1.49 7.56
CA ILE A 71 0.55 0.30 6.82
C ILE A 71 -0.48 -0.14 5.79
N GLY A 72 -0.10 -0.92 4.79
CA GLY A 72 -1.07 -1.33 3.77
C GLY A 72 -0.55 -2.21 2.66
N GLU A 73 -1.49 -2.67 1.85
CA GLU A 73 -1.26 -3.54 0.69
C GLU A 73 -1.80 -2.87 -0.57
N CYS A 74 -1.08 -3.02 -1.68
CA CYS A 74 -1.45 -2.51 -2.98
C CYS A 74 -1.61 -3.67 -3.97
N LYS A 75 -2.70 -3.66 -4.73
CA LYS A 75 -2.90 -4.58 -5.86
C LYS A 75 -3.34 -3.80 -7.08
N LYS A 76 -2.66 -3.97 -8.22
CA LYS A 76 -2.99 -3.22 -9.45
C LYS A 76 -4.41 -3.48 -9.93
N THR A 77 -4.88 -4.71 -9.77
CA THR A 77 -6.23 -5.15 -10.11
C THR A 77 -6.88 -5.87 -8.93
N ASN A 78 -8.20 -5.80 -8.85
CA ASN A 78 -8.99 -6.40 -7.77
C ASN A 78 -9.04 -7.94 -7.83
N GLU A 79 -8.65 -8.54 -8.94
CA GLU A 79 -8.52 -10.00 -9.08
C GLU A 79 -7.40 -10.57 -8.19
N ASN A 80 -6.42 -9.76 -7.79
CA ASN A 80 -5.25 -10.22 -7.04
C ASN A 80 -5.41 -10.13 -5.51
N TRP A 81 -6.61 -9.80 -5.00
CA TRP A 81 -6.85 -9.74 -3.56
C TRP A 81 -6.83 -11.11 -2.88
N ASP A 82 -7.10 -12.20 -3.62
CA ASP A 82 -7.04 -13.56 -3.08
C ASP A 82 -5.61 -13.95 -2.65
N GLU A 83 -4.58 -13.40 -3.32
CA GLU A 83 -3.17 -13.54 -2.92
C GLU A 83 -2.93 -12.92 -1.53
N PHE A 84 -3.44 -11.71 -1.31
CA PHE A 84 -3.40 -11.06 0.01
C PHE A 84 -4.16 -11.89 1.06
N LEU A 85 -5.35 -12.39 0.71
CA LEU A 85 -6.15 -13.20 1.62
C LEU A 85 -5.44 -14.51 2.02
N GLY A 86 -4.56 -15.04 1.18
CA GLY A 86 -3.66 -16.14 1.51
C GLY A 86 -2.65 -15.83 2.63
N LYS A 87 -2.27 -14.55 2.80
CA LYS A 87 -1.37 -14.07 3.87
C LYS A 87 -2.07 -13.31 5.00
N LYS A 88 -3.40 -13.22 5.00
CA LYS A 88 -4.18 -12.39 5.95
C LYS A 88 -3.90 -12.66 7.42
N ASN A 89 -3.69 -13.91 7.82
CA ASN A 89 -3.42 -14.25 9.22
C ASN A 89 -2.07 -13.67 9.69
N ARG A 90 -1.06 -13.67 8.82
CA ARG A 90 0.22 -13.03 9.11
C ARG A 90 0.05 -11.53 9.19
N PHE A 91 -0.72 -10.94 8.27
CA PHE A 91 -1.04 -9.52 8.30
C PHE A 91 -1.75 -9.13 9.61
N SER A 92 -2.73 -9.91 10.08
CA SER A 92 -3.38 -9.72 11.38
C SER A 92 -2.40 -9.76 12.54
N GLU A 93 -1.49 -10.74 12.59
CA GLU A 93 -0.45 -10.79 13.64
C GLU A 93 0.40 -9.51 13.64
N ILE A 94 0.70 -8.97 12.47
CA ILE A 94 1.46 -7.73 12.34
C ILE A 94 0.65 -6.51 12.79
N LEU A 95 -0.66 -6.47 12.55
CA LEU A 95 -1.53 -5.41 13.07
C LEU A 95 -1.51 -5.36 14.60
N GLU A 96 -1.53 -6.51 15.27
CA GLU A 96 -1.45 -6.59 16.74
C GLU A 96 -0.10 -6.06 17.29
N ILE A 97 0.98 -6.23 16.53
CA ILE A 97 2.34 -5.84 16.93
C ILE A 97 2.59 -4.36 16.64
N ILE A 98 2.27 -3.91 15.44
CA ILE A 98 2.55 -2.54 14.97
C ILE A 98 1.53 -1.56 15.55
N GLN A 99 0.27 -1.99 15.74
CA GLN A 99 -0.84 -1.14 16.15
C GLN A 99 -0.94 0.14 15.30
N PRO A 100 -1.09 0.01 13.97
CA PRO A 100 -1.12 1.16 13.08
C PRO A 100 -2.40 1.98 13.31
N ASP A 101 -2.31 3.30 13.18
CA ASP A 101 -3.49 4.17 13.19
C ASP A 101 -4.36 3.96 11.94
N ILE A 102 -3.72 3.63 10.80
CA ILE A 102 -4.37 3.52 9.51
C ILE A 102 -3.90 2.25 8.78
N VAL A 103 -4.84 1.48 8.27
CA VAL A 103 -4.60 0.41 7.30
C VAL A 103 -5.17 0.82 5.94
N VAL A 104 -4.33 0.81 4.90
CA VAL A 104 -4.74 1.15 3.54
C VAL A 104 -4.73 -0.05 2.60
N PHE A 105 -5.78 -0.16 1.80
CA PHE A 105 -5.83 -1.05 0.64
C PHE A 105 -6.02 -0.21 -0.62
N SER A 106 -5.13 -0.37 -1.59
CA SER A 106 -5.10 0.47 -2.80
C SER A 106 -5.15 -0.34 -4.09
N THR A 107 -5.88 0.17 -5.08
CA THR A 107 -5.97 -0.40 -6.42
C THR A 107 -6.08 0.65 -7.51
N LEU A 108 -5.66 0.31 -8.73
CA LEU A 108 -5.88 1.13 -9.94
C LEU A 108 -7.14 0.73 -10.72
N ASP A 109 -7.95 -0.16 -10.15
CA ASP A 109 -9.31 -0.44 -10.64
C ASP A 109 -10.32 0.63 -10.22
N LYS A 110 -11.48 0.61 -10.89
CA LYS A 110 -12.57 1.56 -10.63
C LYS A 110 -13.29 1.31 -9.31
N GLN A 111 -13.49 0.05 -8.94
CA GLN A 111 -14.15 -0.30 -7.68
C GLN A 111 -13.12 -0.32 -6.55
N ARG A 112 -13.52 0.13 -5.36
CA ARG A 112 -12.65 0.05 -4.19
C ARG A 112 -12.40 -1.41 -3.81
N PRO A 113 -11.26 -1.72 -3.18
CA PRO A 113 -10.90 -3.11 -2.83
C PRO A 113 -11.99 -3.88 -2.09
N HIS A 114 -12.56 -3.31 -1.02
CA HIS A 114 -13.63 -3.95 -0.25
C HIS A 114 -14.95 -4.11 -1.03
N GLU A 115 -15.24 -3.26 -2.01
CA GLU A 115 -16.44 -3.37 -2.83
C GLU A 115 -16.30 -4.51 -3.85
N ALA A 116 -15.07 -4.72 -4.35
CA ALA A 116 -14.78 -5.70 -5.39
C ALA A 116 -14.50 -7.12 -4.85
N ASN A 117 -14.09 -7.26 -3.58
CA ASN A 117 -13.76 -8.56 -2.98
C ASN A 117 -14.43 -8.74 -1.61
N ASN A 118 -15.44 -9.61 -1.56
CA ASN A 118 -16.18 -9.95 -0.33
C ASN A 118 -15.28 -10.53 0.78
N GLY A 119 -14.22 -11.26 0.42
CA GLY A 119 -13.26 -11.81 1.38
C GLY A 119 -12.46 -10.72 2.07
N LEU A 120 -12.04 -9.70 1.33
CA LEU A 120 -11.38 -8.52 1.87
C LEU A 120 -12.33 -7.69 2.74
N ALA A 121 -13.57 -7.46 2.29
CA ALA A 121 -14.58 -6.78 3.09
C ALA A 121 -14.81 -7.50 4.44
N LYS A 122 -14.94 -8.82 4.41
CA LYS A 122 -15.10 -9.63 5.61
C LYS A 122 -13.87 -9.52 6.52
N PHE A 123 -12.66 -9.58 5.96
CA PHE A 123 -11.42 -9.41 6.71
C PHE A 123 -11.36 -8.05 7.42
N ILE A 124 -11.70 -6.97 6.73
CA ILE A 124 -11.74 -5.62 7.31
C ILE A 124 -12.71 -5.57 8.49
N ASN A 125 -13.93 -6.09 8.31
CA ASN A 125 -14.93 -6.14 9.39
C ASN A 125 -14.43 -6.94 10.60
N GLU A 126 -13.83 -8.12 10.38
CA GLU A 126 -13.26 -8.97 11.44
C GLU A 126 -12.18 -8.24 12.26
N ILE A 127 -11.39 -7.36 11.63
CA ILE A 127 -10.39 -6.55 12.34
C ILE A 127 -11.04 -5.37 13.07
N GLN A 128 -11.96 -4.66 12.43
CA GLN A 128 -12.64 -3.50 13.03
C GLN A 128 -13.48 -3.87 14.26
N GLU A 129 -14.02 -5.09 14.31
CA GLU A 129 -14.69 -5.62 15.51
C GLU A 129 -13.75 -5.78 16.71
N LYS A 130 -12.46 -6.02 16.47
CA LYS A 130 -11.44 -6.22 17.51
C LYS A 130 -10.67 -4.94 17.84
N HIS A 131 -10.43 -4.10 16.83
CA HIS A 131 -9.63 -2.89 16.88
C HIS A 131 -10.42 -1.74 16.27
N ASN A 132 -11.20 -1.06 17.11
CA ASN A 132 -12.06 0.04 16.70
C ASN A 132 -11.32 1.37 16.53
N ASP A 133 -10.04 1.40 16.89
CA ASP A 133 -9.10 2.51 16.78
C ASP A 133 -8.37 2.56 15.44
N ILE A 134 -8.33 1.43 14.70
CA ILE A 134 -7.70 1.36 13.38
C ILE A 134 -8.64 1.90 12.30
N GLU A 135 -8.21 2.94 11.60
CA GLU A 135 -8.91 3.49 10.43
C GLU A 135 -8.58 2.67 9.17
N PHE A 136 -9.60 2.15 8.48
CA PHE A 136 -9.42 1.47 7.20
C PHE A 136 -9.72 2.39 6.03
N ILE A 137 -8.74 2.60 5.16
CA ILE A 137 -8.87 3.40 3.94
C ILE A 137 -8.78 2.48 2.72
N ASN A 138 -9.76 2.59 1.82
CA ASN A 138 -9.83 1.79 0.60
C ASN A 138 -9.79 2.73 -0.61
N LEU A 139 -8.68 2.74 -1.33
CA LEU A 139 -8.42 3.66 -2.44
C LEU A 139 -8.58 2.94 -3.79
N ASN A 140 -9.37 3.53 -4.69
CA ASN A 140 -9.48 3.10 -6.08
C ASN A 140 -8.68 4.03 -7.00
N ARG A 141 -8.78 3.80 -8.31
CA ARG A 141 -8.15 4.64 -9.34
C ARG A 141 -8.46 6.13 -9.22
N GLU A 142 -9.71 6.46 -8.95
CA GLU A 142 -10.20 7.84 -8.88
C GLU A 142 -9.60 8.55 -7.66
N ASP A 143 -9.55 7.86 -6.52
CA ASP A 143 -8.93 8.36 -5.30
C ASP A 143 -7.42 8.63 -5.50
N LEU A 144 -6.73 7.76 -6.25
CA LEU A 144 -5.26 7.82 -6.46
C LEU A 144 -4.82 8.82 -7.53
N LEU A 145 -5.53 8.92 -8.65
CA LEU A 145 -5.15 9.79 -9.77
C LEU A 145 -5.80 11.18 -9.70
N GLY A 146 -6.79 11.36 -8.82
CA GLY A 146 -7.70 12.50 -8.85
C GLY A 146 -8.76 12.30 -9.94
N GLY A 147 -10.03 12.54 -9.59
CA GLY A 147 -11.12 12.52 -10.56
C GLY A 147 -10.82 13.47 -11.73
N THR A 148 -10.91 12.95 -12.95
CA THR A 148 -10.94 13.75 -14.18
C THR A 148 -12.25 14.51 -14.27
#